data_AF-A0A0D6B3I9-F1
#
_entry.id   AF-A0A0D6B3I9-F1
#
_cell.length_a   1.000
_cell.length_b   1.000
_cell.length_c   1.000
_cell.angle_alpha   90.00
_cell.angle_beta   90.00
_cell.angle_gamma   90.00
#
_symmetry.space_group_name_H-M   'P 1'
#
loop_
_entity.id
_entity.type
_entity.pdbx_description
1 polymer ?
#
loop_
_entity_poly.entity_id
_entity_poly.type
_entity_poly.pdbx_seq_one_letter_code
_entity_poly.pdbx_strand_id
1 'polypeptide(L)' 'MSNGPWKDEENDMIVADYFAMLADDISGRRYSKAEHRRAFSRC' A
#
# COMPACT_ATOMS: atom_id res chain seq x y z
N MET A 1 12.62 -11.61 0.66
CA MET A 1 11.33 -11.94 1.29
C MET A 1 11.65 -12.54 2.63
N SER A 2 11.29 -11.89 3.73
CA SER A 2 11.53 -12.43 5.07
C SER A 2 10.69 -13.69 5.24
N ASN A 3 11.32 -14.82 5.55
CA ASN A 3 10.65 -16.12 5.78
C ASN A 3 10.02 -16.23 7.19
N GLY A 4 9.77 -15.11 7.86
CA GLY A 4 9.17 -15.03 9.19
C GLY A 4 7.77 -14.40 9.15
N PRO A 5 6.98 -14.51 10.23
CA PRO A 5 5.72 -13.78 10.34
C PRO A 5 5.98 -12.29 10.15
N TRP A 6 5.13 -11.65 9.35
CA TRP A 6 5.23 -10.23 9.05
C TRP A 6 4.98 -9.45 10.32
N LYS A 7 5.67 -8.33 10.49
CA LYS A 7 5.37 -7.44 11.61
C LYS A 7 3.99 -6.82 11.39
N ASP A 8 3.29 -6.55 12.49
CA ASP A 8 1.96 -5.93 12.43
C ASP A 8 2.02 -4.59 11.70
N GLU A 9 3.09 -3.80 11.89
CA GLU A 9 3.27 -2.53 11.19
C GLU A 9 3.47 -2.71 9.67
N GLU A 10 4.16 -3.78 9.24
CA GLU A 10 4.32 -4.09 7.81
C GLU A 10 2.98 -4.48 7.18
N ASN A 11 2.17 -5.22 7.93
CA ASN A 11 0.83 -5.63 7.50
C ASN A 11 -0.11 -4.42 7.41
N ASP A 12 -0.12 -3.56 8.43
CA ASP A 12 -0.95 -2.35 8.47
C ASP A 12 -0.64 -1.41 7.31
N MET A 13 0.64 -1.20 6.98
CA MET A 13 1.05 -0.37 5.85
C MET A 13 0.52 -0.92 4.51
N ILE A 14 0.51 -2.24 4.34
CA ILE A 14 0.06 -2.87 3.09
C ILE A 14 -1.45 -2.89 2.99
N VAL A 15 -2.14 -3.16 4.09
CA VAL A 15 -3.60 -3.09 4.14
C VAL A 15 -4.07 -1.67 3.82
N ALA A 16 -3.45 -0.65 4.40
CA ALA A 16 -3.75 0.75 4.10
C ALA A 16 -3.50 1.11 2.63
N ASP A 17 -2.37 0.67 2.05
CA ASP A 17 -2.05 0.89 0.64
C ASP A 17 -3.06 0.22 -0.31
N TYR A 18 -3.48 -1.00 0.04
CA TYR A 18 -4.49 -1.75 -0.70
C TYR A 18 -5.85 -1.02 -0.71
N PHE A 19 -6.28 -0.49 0.44
CA PHE A 19 -7.51 0.30 0.51
C PHE A 19 -7.43 1.60 -0.30
N ALA A 20 -6.28 2.28 -0.31
CA ALA A 20 -6.08 3.46 -1.13
C ALA A 20 -6.18 3.14 -2.63
N MET A 21 -5.56 2.03 -3.06
CA MET A 21 -5.66 1.54 -4.44
C MET A 21 -7.12 1.22 -4.81
N LEU A 22 -7.86 0.57 -3.92
CA LEU A 22 -9.26 0.21 -4.15
C LEU A 22 -10.16 1.47 -4.24
N ALA A 23 -9.91 2.48 -3.40
CA ALA A 23 -10.62 3.75 -3.46
C ALA A 23 -10.38 4.50 -4.77
N ASP A 24 -9.15 4.45 -5.30
CA ASP A 24 -8.82 5.00 -6.62
C ASP A 24 -9.54 4.27 -7.76
N ASP A 25 -9.58 2.93 -7.70
CA ASP A 25 -10.26 2.09 -8.71
C ASP A 25 -11.76 2.36 -8.74
N ILE A 26 -12.41 2.39 -7.56
CA ILE A 26 -13.84 2.75 -7.43
C ILE A 26 -14.10 4.18 -7.94
N SER A 27 -13.14 5.09 -7.76
CA SER A 27 -13.24 6.48 -8.24
C SER A 27 -12.91 6.64 -9.74
N GLY A 28 -12.58 5.55 -10.44
CA GLY A 28 -12.14 5.57 -11.85
C GLY A 28 -10.81 6.29 -12.07
N ARG A 29 -10.03 6.52 -11.01
CA ARG A 29 -8.70 7.12 -11.10
C ARG A 29 -7.69 6.07 -11.53
N ARG A 30 -6.71 6.48 -12.34
CA ARG A 30 -5.62 5.57 -12.74
C ARG A 30 -4.73 5.31 -11.54
N TYR A 31 -4.57 4.04 -11.20
CA TYR A 31 -3.61 3.59 -10.20
C TYR A 31 -2.17 4.02 -10.55
N SER A 32 -1.53 4.80 -9.67
CA SER A 32 -0.17 5.32 -9.86
C SER A 32 0.81 4.64 -8.90
N LYS A 33 1.47 3.57 -9.38
CA LYS A 33 2.51 2.85 -8.61
C LYS A 33 3.60 3.76 -8.01
N ALA A 34 3.89 4.89 -8.66
CA ALA A 34 4.89 5.85 -8.19
C ALA A 34 4.43 6.63 -6.94
N GLU A 35 3.12 6.87 -6.80
CA GLU A 35 2.55 7.56 -5.64
C GLU A 35 2.51 6.64 -4.41
N HIS A 36 2.01 5.41 -4.60
CA HIS A 36 2.02 4.37 -3.57
C HIS A 36 3.43 4.04 -3.07
N ARG A 37 4.42 3.97 -3.97
CA ARG A 37 5.84 3.81 -3.61
C ARG A 37 6.36 4.95 -2.72
N ARG A 38 5.90 6.19 -2.92
CA ARG A 38 6.28 7.34 -2.07
C ARG A 38 5.61 7.30 -0.71
N ALA A 39 4.37 6.78 -0.62
CA ALA A 39 3.70 6.54 0.65
C ALA A 39 4.46 5.50 1.48
N PHE A 40 4.94 4.43 0.83
CA PHE A 40 5.73 3.38 1.48
C PHE A 40 7.18 3.79 1.80
N SER A 41 7.78 4.73 1.05
CA SER A 41 9.16 5.20 1.27
C SER A 41 9.29 6.38 2.24
N ARG A 42 8.18 6.83 2.84
CA ARG A 42 8.14 7.96 3.76
C ARG A 42 7.87 7.44 5.18
N CYS A 43 8.82 6.65 5.68
CA CYS A 43 9.05 6.30 7.09
C CYS A 43 10.55 6.14 7.31
#